data_AF-A0A087UU16-F1
#
_entry.id   AF-A0A087UU16-F1
#
_cell.length_a   1.000
_cell.length_b   1.000
_cell.length_c   1.000
_cell.angle_alpha   90.00
_cell.angle_beta   90.00
_cell.angle_gamma   90.00
#
_symmetry.space_group_name_H-M   'P 1'
#
loop_
_entity.id
_entity.type
_entity.pdbx_description
1 polymer ?
#
loop_
_entity_poly.entity_id
_entity_poly.type
_entity_poly.pdbx_seq_one_letter_code
_entity_poly.pdbx_strand_id
1 'polypeptide(L)'
;MYIGAEPLKPDSNYFEIEIIDSGDTGSIYIGLVSSKHPLDQYPGWVPDSIGFHTGDGMLYRDAPKGVIFGPKCETGDRIGCGIKFENISSQDNQRHFILVFFTKNGKEIGSTVYSMPFGGLYPAVSLHSVGEEVRLALDIKWLPEEDMLMCIDSNEDEWSRLHDIKLNGTILEYAGRGKSIIDVGLAQAKYPLDTTHHYFEIEIMDPGENCYIAIGLARKDYPKYRHPGWNKGSIAYHADDGKIFVGSGVGDPFGPRCHKG
;
A
#
# COMPACT_ATOMS: atom_id res chain seq x y z
N MET A 1 20.43 -16.59 2.71
CA MET A 1 19.95 -15.23 3.06
C MET A 1 19.60 -14.47 1.79
N TYR A 2 18.53 -13.68 1.84
CA TYR A 2 18.17 -12.67 0.85
C TYR A 2 18.46 -11.27 1.41
N ILE A 3 18.99 -10.37 0.57
CA ILE A 3 19.15 -8.94 0.84
C ILE A 3 18.56 -8.17 -0.34
N GLY A 4 17.73 -7.16 -0.06
CA GLY A 4 17.12 -6.30 -1.06
C GLY A 4 18.16 -5.53 -1.88
N ALA A 5 17.79 -5.16 -3.11
CA ALA A 5 18.68 -4.42 -4.02
C ALA A 5 18.88 -2.95 -3.61
N GLU A 6 17.89 -2.36 -2.95
CA GLU A 6 17.87 -0.95 -2.54
C GLU A 6 17.66 -0.84 -1.03
N PRO A 7 18.22 0.20 -0.38
CA PRO A 7 17.92 0.48 1.01
C PRO A 7 16.49 1.01 1.14
N LEU A 8 15.89 0.82 2.31
CA LEU A 8 14.61 1.46 2.63
C LEU A 8 14.76 2.99 2.60
N LYS A 9 13.75 3.63 2.04
CA LYS A 9 13.66 5.09 1.82
C LYS A 9 12.32 5.60 2.36
N PRO A 10 12.13 6.92 2.59
CA PRO A 10 10.88 7.45 3.13
C PRO A 10 9.61 7.07 2.35
N ASP A 11 9.72 6.83 1.05
CA ASP A 11 8.64 6.44 0.13
C ASP A 11 8.43 4.92 0.01
N SER A 12 9.44 4.12 0.37
CA SER A 12 9.43 2.66 0.43
C SER A 12 10.17 2.24 1.69
N ASN A 13 9.49 2.37 2.82
CA ASN A 13 10.07 2.25 4.16
C ASN A 13 9.62 0.98 4.90
N TYR A 14 8.98 0.04 4.21
CA TYR A 14 8.37 -1.14 4.82
C TYR A 14 8.33 -2.32 3.84
N PHE A 15 8.50 -3.53 4.36
CA PHE A 15 8.33 -4.77 3.61
C PHE A 15 7.81 -5.87 4.53
N GLU A 16 7.20 -6.90 3.94
CA GLU A 16 6.68 -8.06 4.67
C GLU A 16 7.18 -9.38 4.12
N ILE A 17 7.14 -10.40 4.98
CA ILE A 17 7.14 -11.80 4.59
C ILE A 17 5.86 -12.47 5.07
N GLU A 18 5.34 -13.40 4.29
CA GLU A 18 4.34 -14.38 4.71
C GLU A 18 5.04 -15.73 4.91
N ILE A 19 4.87 -16.35 6.08
CA ILE A 19 5.42 -17.68 6.35
C ILE A 19 4.54 -18.72 5.65
N ILE A 20 5.06 -19.35 4.61
CA ILE A 20 4.37 -20.42 3.87
C ILE A 20 4.59 -21.77 4.55
N ASP A 21 5.80 -21.98 5.06
CA ASP A 21 6.15 -23.12 5.89
C ASP A 21 7.23 -22.72 6.89
N SER A 22 7.04 -23.08 8.16
CA SER A 22 7.96 -22.80 9.25
C SER A 22 9.14 -23.78 9.28
N GLY A 23 9.08 -24.87 8.50
CA GLY A 23 10.08 -25.93 8.51
C GLY A 23 10.20 -26.61 9.88
N ASP A 24 11.34 -27.27 10.10
CA ASP A 24 11.58 -28.06 11.31
C ASP A 24 11.70 -27.22 12.59
N THR A 25 12.33 -26.03 12.49
CA THR A 25 12.67 -25.22 13.68
C THR A 25 12.14 -23.79 13.66
N GLY A 26 11.51 -23.32 12.57
CA GLY A 26 10.99 -21.95 12.50
C GLY A 26 12.09 -20.88 12.59
N SER A 27 13.30 -21.20 12.11
CA SER A 27 14.50 -20.37 12.17
C SER A 27 14.54 -19.32 11.06
N ILE A 28 13.45 -18.56 10.98
CA ILE A 28 13.24 -17.50 10.00
C ILE A 28 13.54 -16.15 10.69
N TYR A 29 14.39 -15.35 10.06
CA TYR A 29 14.72 -14.00 10.52
C TYR A 29 14.31 -13.00 9.45
N ILE A 30 13.70 -11.91 9.89
CA ILE A 30 13.40 -10.73 9.08
C ILE A 30 14.08 -9.52 9.71
N GLY A 31 14.65 -8.63 8.89
CA GLY A 31 15.28 -7.44 9.43
C GLY A 31 15.91 -6.53 8.40
N LEU A 32 16.83 -5.73 8.90
CA LEU A 32 17.53 -4.70 8.17
C LEU A 32 19.03 -4.85 8.35
N VAL A 33 19.76 -4.76 7.26
CA VAL A 33 21.22 -4.97 7.23
C VAL A 33 21.92 -3.91 6.40
N SER A 34 23.21 -3.66 6.64
CA SER A 34 24.03 -2.86 5.74
C SER A 34 24.33 -3.57 4.41
N SER A 35 24.75 -2.82 3.40
CA SER A 35 25.14 -3.37 2.08
C SER A 35 26.34 -4.33 2.12
N LYS A 36 27.08 -4.37 3.24
CA LYS A 36 28.26 -5.24 3.42
C LYS A 36 27.99 -6.44 4.33
N HIS A 37 26.72 -6.69 4.66
CA HIS A 37 26.37 -7.77 5.58
C HIS A 37 26.76 -9.15 5.02
N PRO A 38 27.38 -10.02 5.82
CA PRO A 38 27.74 -11.38 5.37
C PRO A 38 26.49 -12.23 5.10
N LEU A 39 26.47 -12.95 3.98
CA LEU A 39 25.32 -13.76 3.57
C LEU A 39 25.14 -15.06 4.39
N ASP A 40 26.15 -15.41 5.19
CA ASP A 40 26.20 -16.55 6.10
C ASP A 40 25.84 -16.17 7.56
N GLN A 41 25.39 -14.93 7.78
CA GLN A 41 24.95 -14.44 9.09
C GLN A 41 23.47 -14.06 9.06
N TYR A 42 22.85 -14.03 10.25
CA TYR A 42 21.45 -13.63 10.41
C TYR A 42 21.32 -12.12 10.61
N PRO A 43 20.22 -11.49 10.13
CA PRO A 43 19.87 -10.13 10.50
C PRO A 43 19.90 -9.93 12.03
N GLY A 44 20.65 -8.93 12.49
CA GLY A 44 20.77 -8.58 13.91
C GLY A 44 21.94 -9.23 14.65
N TRP A 45 22.61 -10.23 14.08
CA TRP A 45 23.68 -10.97 14.77
C TRP A 45 25.07 -10.33 14.66
N VAL A 46 25.29 -9.48 13.66
CA VAL A 46 26.56 -8.79 13.41
C VAL A 46 26.35 -7.28 13.30
N PRO A 47 27.39 -6.44 13.47
CA PRO A 47 27.26 -4.99 13.42
C PRO A 47 26.58 -4.46 12.15
N ASP A 48 25.93 -3.30 12.30
CA ASP A 48 25.14 -2.64 11.27
C ASP A 48 23.98 -3.51 10.78
N SER A 49 23.39 -4.27 11.70
CA SER A 49 22.15 -5.01 11.45
C SER A 49 21.23 -5.12 12.65
N ILE A 50 19.94 -5.25 12.35
CA ILE A 50 18.85 -5.48 13.30
C ILE A 50 17.90 -6.51 12.70
N GLY A 51 17.44 -7.46 13.51
CA GLY A 51 16.55 -8.52 13.02
C GLY A 51 15.67 -9.11 14.10
N PHE A 52 14.49 -9.52 13.68
CA PHE A 52 13.50 -10.22 14.48
C PHE A 52 13.48 -11.69 14.07
N HIS A 53 13.58 -12.58 15.06
CA HIS A 53 13.49 -14.02 14.86
C HIS A 53 12.07 -14.50 15.14
N THR A 54 11.43 -15.10 14.14
CA THR A 54 10.02 -15.45 14.21
C THR A 54 9.76 -16.66 15.12
N GLY A 55 10.72 -17.58 15.25
CA GLY A 55 10.57 -18.81 16.04
C GLY A 55 10.62 -18.63 17.56
N ASP A 56 11.29 -17.59 18.06
CA ASP A 56 11.36 -17.28 19.50
C ASP A 56 10.85 -15.91 19.91
N GLY A 57 10.56 -15.01 18.95
CA GLY A 57 10.07 -13.67 19.22
C GLY A 57 11.15 -12.71 19.75
N MET A 58 12.43 -13.05 19.59
CA MET A 58 13.54 -12.20 20.01
C MET A 58 13.97 -11.21 18.94
N LEU A 59 14.35 -10.02 19.38
CA LEU A 59 15.01 -9.00 18.57
C LEU A 59 16.52 -9.04 18.83
N TYR A 60 17.30 -9.07 17.75
CA TYR A 60 18.76 -9.05 17.74
C TYR A 60 19.25 -7.74 17.15
N ARG A 61 20.29 -7.16 17.77
CA ARG A 61 20.90 -5.89 17.34
C ARG A 61 22.39 -5.98 17.48
N ASP A 62 23.10 -5.94 16.36
CA ASP A 62 24.56 -5.93 16.26
C ASP A 62 25.30 -7.10 16.95
N ALA A 63 24.59 -8.11 17.46
CA ALA A 63 25.13 -9.18 18.28
C ALA A 63 24.16 -10.38 18.41
N PRO A 64 24.65 -11.62 18.60
CA PRO A 64 23.83 -12.83 18.75
C PRO A 64 23.13 -12.93 20.12
N LYS A 65 22.97 -11.82 20.84
CA LYS A 65 22.29 -11.74 22.12
C LYS A 65 20.95 -11.03 21.95
N GLY A 66 19.90 -11.83 21.77
CA GLY A 66 18.53 -11.35 21.58
C GLY A 66 17.90 -10.81 22.86
N VAL A 67 16.88 -9.98 22.70
CA VAL A 67 15.96 -9.53 23.75
C VAL A 67 14.53 -9.90 23.38
N ILE A 68 13.71 -10.25 24.37
CA ILE A 68 12.27 -10.51 24.13
C ILE A 68 11.64 -9.26 23.54
N PHE A 69 10.93 -9.40 22.43
CA PHE A 69 10.40 -8.27 21.69
C PHE A 69 8.95 -8.49 21.25
N GLY A 70 8.66 -9.62 20.62
CA GLY A 70 7.35 -9.92 20.07
C GLY A 70 6.89 -11.35 20.36
N PRO A 71 5.65 -11.69 19.97
CA PRO A 71 5.19 -13.07 20.00
C PRO A 71 5.92 -13.90 18.94
N LYS A 72 5.95 -15.22 19.16
CA LYS A 72 6.36 -16.18 18.12
C LYS A 72 5.38 -16.13 16.94
N CYS A 73 5.85 -16.51 15.76
CA CYS A 73 5.04 -16.64 14.56
C CYS A 73 4.93 -18.10 14.13
N GLU A 74 3.88 -18.39 13.38
CA GLU A 74 3.56 -19.69 12.81
C GLU A 74 3.25 -19.59 11.32
N THR A 75 3.13 -20.74 10.66
CA THR A 75 2.74 -20.80 9.25
C THR A 75 1.42 -20.06 9.01
N GLY A 76 1.40 -19.18 8.00
CA GLY A 76 0.30 -18.29 7.66
C GLY A 76 0.44 -16.87 8.22
N ASP A 77 1.31 -16.65 9.22
CA ASP A 77 1.55 -15.30 9.74
C ASP A 77 2.29 -14.43 8.71
N ARG A 78 1.93 -13.15 8.71
CA ARG A 78 2.64 -12.09 7.99
C ARG A 78 3.45 -11.24 8.96
N ILE A 79 4.72 -11.05 8.66
CA ILE A 79 5.65 -10.31 9.51
C ILE A 79 6.26 -9.19 8.69
N GLY A 80 6.11 -7.97 9.17
CA GLY A 80 6.67 -6.79 8.53
C GLY A 80 7.85 -6.21 9.28
N CYS A 81 8.68 -5.48 8.56
CA CYS A 81 9.76 -4.68 9.09
C CYS A 81 9.83 -3.35 8.35
N GLY A 82 9.98 -2.25 9.08
CA GLY A 82 10.07 -0.93 8.47
C GLY A 82 10.80 0.11 9.30
N ILE A 83 10.94 1.29 8.71
CA ILE A 83 11.62 2.46 9.29
C ILE A 83 10.64 3.63 9.34
N LYS A 84 10.48 4.24 10.52
CA LYS A 84 9.86 5.56 10.66
C LYS A 84 10.97 6.60 10.54
N PHE A 85 10.97 7.33 9.43
CA PHE A 85 11.93 8.41 9.11
C PHE A 85 11.57 9.72 9.84
N GLU A 86 11.40 9.64 11.16
CA GLU A 86 11.17 10.81 12.00
C GLU A 86 12.52 11.50 12.30
N ASN A 87 12.52 12.83 12.35
CA ASN A 87 13.71 13.60 12.71
C ASN A 87 14.02 13.45 14.21
N ILE A 88 14.71 12.37 14.58
CA ILE A 88 15.26 12.20 15.92
C ILE A 88 16.56 13.01 15.97
N SER A 89 16.45 14.27 16.42
CA SER A 89 17.58 15.19 16.48
C SER A 89 18.65 14.69 17.46
N SER A 90 19.81 14.29 16.94
CA SER A 90 21.05 14.27 17.72
C SER A 90 21.69 15.65 17.65
N GLN A 91 22.16 16.17 18.79
CA GLN A 91 22.95 17.41 18.82
C GLN A 91 24.32 17.26 18.13
N ASP A 92 24.68 16.04 17.74
CA ASP A 92 25.90 15.69 17.03
C ASP A 92 25.54 15.35 15.57
N ASN A 93 25.97 16.18 14.62
CA ASN A 93 25.70 16.09 13.16
C ASN A 93 26.31 14.85 12.47
N GLN A 94 26.57 13.75 13.20
CA GLN A 94 27.29 12.57 12.70
C GLN A 94 26.49 11.27 12.74
N ARG A 95 25.38 11.17 13.48
CA ARG A 95 24.60 9.92 13.59
C ARG A 95 23.11 10.17 13.38
N HIS A 96 22.57 9.54 12.33
CA HIS A 96 21.15 9.58 12.04
C HIS A 96 20.45 8.46 12.81
N PHE A 97 19.66 8.81 13.81
CA PHE A 97 18.83 7.85 14.54
C PHE A 97 17.47 7.71 13.86
N ILE A 98 16.99 6.47 13.77
CA ILE A 98 15.69 6.12 13.20
C ILE A 98 14.94 5.19 14.16
N LEU A 99 13.63 5.09 13.96
CA LEU A 99 12.80 4.08 14.61
C LEU A 99 12.59 2.90 13.65
N VAL A 100 13.15 1.75 14.00
CA VAL A 100 12.87 0.48 13.31
C VAL A 100 11.71 -0.20 14.02
N PHE A 101 10.69 -0.59 13.28
CA PHE A 101 9.51 -1.26 13.81
C PHE A 101 9.26 -2.58 13.11
N PHE A 102 8.55 -3.47 13.79
CA PHE A 102 8.10 -4.74 13.23
C PHE A 102 6.62 -4.91 13.46
N THR A 103 6.00 -5.70 12.59
CA THR A 103 4.56 -5.95 12.62
C THR A 103 4.30 -7.45 12.55
N LYS A 104 3.15 -7.86 13.07
CA LYS A 104 2.60 -9.21 12.89
C LYS A 104 1.15 -9.06 12.47
N ASN A 105 0.79 -9.64 11.32
CA ASN A 105 -0.55 -9.64 10.75
C ASN A 105 -1.14 -8.22 10.67
N GLY A 106 -0.35 -7.27 10.17
CA GLY A 106 -0.75 -5.87 10.02
C GLY A 106 -0.75 -5.04 11.30
N LYS A 107 -0.36 -5.59 12.45
CA LYS A 107 -0.29 -4.89 13.73
C LYS A 107 1.15 -4.67 14.19
N GLU A 108 1.52 -3.44 14.58
CA GLU A 108 2.85 -3.14 15.14
C GLU A 108 3.06 -3.91 16.46
N ILE A 109 4.08 -4.77 16.51
CA ILE A 109 4.46 -5.51 17.72
C ILE A 109 5.44 -4.72 18.59
N GLY A 110 6.16 -3.78 18.00
CA GLY A 110 7.04 -2.87 18.71
C GLY A 110 7.93 -2.06 17.77
N SER A 111 8.59 -1.05 18.35
CA SER A 111 9.60 -0.23 17.68
C SER A 111 10.80 0.02 18.58
N THR A 112 11.97 0.26 17.97
CA THR A 112 13.21 0.53 18.68
C THR A 112 14.04 1.58 17.96
N VAL A 113 14.76 2.40 18.72
CA VAL A 113 15.70 3.36 18.15
C VAL A 113 16.96 2.62 17.68
N TYR A 114 17.38 2.91 16.45
CA TYR A 114 18.56 2.33 15.83
C TYR A 114 19.41 3.42 15.16
N SER A 115 20.74 3.27 15.19
CA SER A 115 21.67 4.19 14.52
C SER A 115 21.83 3.74 13.08
N MET A 116 21.39 4.56 12.12
CA MET A 116 21.50 4.21 10.71
C MET A 116 22.97 4.25 10.25
N PRO A 117 23.50 3.16 9.67
CA PRO A 117 24.84 3.15 9.10
C PRO A 117 24.91 4.00 7.82
N PHE A 118 26.14 4.40 7.46
CA PHE A 118 26.38 5.05 6.17
C PHE A 118 25.97 4.11 5.02
N GLY A 119 25.18 4.62 4.08
CA GLY A 119 24.66 3.84 2.95
C GLY A 119 23.29 3.20 3.20
N GLY A 120 22.69 3.41 4.37
CA GLY A 120 21.33 3.00 4.68
C GLY A 120 21.20 1.53 5.07
N LEU A 121 19.95 1.09 5.20
CA LEU A 121 19.58 -0.25 5.66
C LEU A 121 18.72 -0.94 4.61
N TYR A 122 19.08 -2.18 4.30
CA TYR A 122 18.50 -2.99 3.24
C TYR A 122 17.58 -4.05 3.85
N PRO A 123 16.39 -4.30 3.27
CA PRO A 123 15.54 -5.42 3.64
C PRO A 123 16.31 -6.73 3.58
N ALA A 124 16.19 -7.56 4.61
CA ALA A 124 16.86 -8.85 4.64
C ALA A 124 16.00 -9.94 5.29
N VAL A 125 16.12 -11.14 4.73
CA VAL A 125 15.42 -12.34 5.21
C VAL A 125 16.40 -13.51 5.20
N SER A 126 16.47 -14.27 6.28
CA SER A 126 17.26 -15.50 6.32
C SER A 126 16.44 -16.66 6.85
N LEU A 127 16.69 -17.82 6.24
CA LEU A 127 16.10 -19.13 6.57
C LEU A 127 17.27 -20.06 6.93
N HIS A 128 17.03 -21.04 7.78
CA HIS A 128 18.06 -21.96 8.27
C HIS A 128 17.62 -23.43 8.33
N SER A 129 16.36 -23.73 8.65
CA SER A 129 15.91 -25.13 8.76
C SER A 129 15.26 -25.67 7.49
N VAL A 130 15.25 -27.00 7.39
CA VAL A 130 14.69 -27.69 6.23
C VAL A 130 13.18 -27.43 6.18
N GLY A 131 12.67 -27.15 4.98
CA GLY A 131 11.25 -26.91 4.75
C GLY A 131 10.81 -25.47 4.93
N GLU A 132 11.64 -24.57 5.46
CA GLU A 132 11.28 -23.16 5.59
C GLU A 132 11.01 -22.51 4.23
N GLU A 133 9.82 -21.92 4.09
CA GLU A 133 9.39 -21.23 2.89
C GLU A 133 8.66 -19.95 3.27
N VAL A 134 9.00 -18.85 2.59
CA VAL A 134 8.38 -17.55 2.81
C VAL A 134 8.08 -16.86 1.49
N ARG A 135 7.02 -16.07 1.45
CA ARG A 135 6.71 -15.15 0.34
C ARG A 135 7.10 -13.74 0.74
N LEU A 136 8.01 -13.13 -0.02
CA LEU A 136 8.49 -11.77 0.20
C LEU A 136 7.66 -10.73 -0.57
N ALA A 137 7.32 -9.62 0.08
CA ALA A 137 6.65 -8.48 -0.53
C ALA A 137 7.37 -7.18 -0.14
N LEU A 138 8.01 -6.52 -1.13
CA LEU A 138 8.83 -5.32 -0.93
C LEU A 138 8.08 -4.01 -1.21
N ASP A 139 7.01 -4.06 -2.00
CA ASP A 139 6.26 -2.88 -2.46
C ASP A 139 5.00 -2.62 -1.62
N ILE A 140 5.06 -2.91 -0.32
CA ILE A 140 3.93 -2.69 0.60
C ILE A 140 4.06 -1.31 1.25
N LYS A 141 2.98 -0.52 1.16
CA LYS A 141 2.87 0.72 1.93
C LYS A 141 2.36 0.41 3.33
N TRP A 142 3.16 0.71 4.34
CA TRP A 142 2.71 0.69 5.73
C TRP A 142 1.86 1.92 6.03
N LEU A 143 0.62 1.69 6.42
CA LEU A 143 -0.27 2.70 6.98
C LEU A 143 -0.44 2.39 8.47
N PRO A 144 -0.08 3.31 9.39
CA PRO A 144 -0.28 3.14 10.83
C PRO A 144 -1.70 2.70 11.17
N GLU A 145 -1.92 1.97 12.27
CA GLU A 145 -3.26 1.51 12.69
C GLU A 145 -4.30 2.64 12.76
N GLU A 146 -3.94 3.88 13.07
CA GLU A 146 -4.88 5.01 13.02
C GLU A 146 -5.35 5.33 11.60
N ASP A 147 -4.48 5.15 10.59
CA ASP A 147 -4.83 5.22 9.18
C ASP A 147 -5.46 3.91 8.67
N MET A 148 -5.15 2.76 9.29
CA MET A 148 -5.65 1.42 8.94
C MET A 148 -7.05 1.12 9.52
N LEU A 149 -7.37 1.60 10.72
CA LEU A 149 -8.72 1.61 11.29
C LEU A 149 -9.63 2.58 10.53
N MET A 150 -9.06 3.60 9.90
CA MET A 150 -9.73 4.41 8.87
C MET A 150 -9.82 3.71 7.51
N CYS A 151 -9.25 2.50 7.34
CA CYS A 151 -9.37 1.68 6.11
C CYS A 151 -10.25 0.44 6.28
N ILE A 152 -10.70 0.10 7.49
CA ILE A 152 -11.43 -1.17 7.75
C ILE A 152 -12.95 -0.97 7.83
N ASP A 153 -13.45 0.26 8.00
CA ASP A 153 -14.87 0.54 7.78
C ASP A 153 -15.05 1.47 6.58
N SER A 154 -15.67 0.90 5.55
CA SER A 154 -16.10 1.48 4.28
C SER A 154 -15.03 1.63 3.19
N ASN A 155 -15.24 0.92 2.07
CA ASN A 155 -14.64 1.28 0.77
C ASN A 155 -15.01 2.73 0.33
N GLU A 156 -15.75 3.50 1.15
CA GLU A 156 -16.03 4.92 0.91
C GLU A 156 -14.74 5.74 0.96
N ASP A 157 -13.66 5.25 1.58
CA ASP A 157 -12.38 5.97 1.67
C ASP A 157 -11.52 5.96 0.39
N GLU A 158 -11.80 5.10 -0.60
CA GLU A 158 -11.20 5.25 -1.93
C GLU A 158 -11.77 6.44 -2.70
N TRP A 159 -12.97 6.88 -2.32
CA TRP A 159 -13.74 7.93 -2.99
C TRP A 159 -13.79 9.19 -2.13
N SER A 160 -13.04 10.24 -2.49
CA SER A 160 -13.13 11.51 -1.76
C SER A 160 -14.52 12.16 -1.82
N ARG A 161 -15.30 11.85 -2.87
CA ARG A 161 -16.59 12.49 -3.13
C ARG A 161 -17.56 11.52 -3.77
N LEU A 162 -18.60 11.15 -3.01
CA LEU A 162 -19.77 10.45 -3.50
C LEU A 162 -20.97 11.42 -3.51
N HIS A 163 -21.71 11.43 -4.61
CA HIS A 163 -22.96 12.17 -4.74
C HIS A 163 -23.95 11.31 -5.50
N ASP A 164 -25.11 11.01 -4.91
CA ASP A 164 -26.15 10.16 -5.51
C ASP A 164 -25.62 8.80 -6.01
N ILE A 165 -24.56 8.31 -5.35
CA ILE A 165 -23.97 6.99 -5.50
C ILE A 165 -23.94 6.33 -4.12
N LYS A 166 -24.38 5.08 -4.05
CA LYS A 166 -24.24 4.19 -2.90
C LYS A 166 -23.13 3.19 -3.18
N LEU A 167 -22.28 2.96 -2.19
CA LEU A 167 -21.21 1.99 -2.30
C LEU A 167 -21.59 0.68 -1.60
N ASN A 168 -21.34 -0.45 -2.26
CA ASN A 168 -21.52 -1.78 -1.69
C ASN A 168 -20.31 -2.66 -2.03
N GLY A 169 -19.33 -2.73 -1.13
CA GLY A 169 -18.05 -3.33 -1.45
C GLY A 169 -17.32 -2.50 -2.52
N THR A 170 -16.99 -3.11 -3.65
CA THR A 170 -16.39 -2.47 -4.83
C THR A 170 -17.43 -1.98 -5.85
N ILE A 171 -18.73 -2.14 -5.56
CA ILE A 171 -19.81 -1.80 -6.49
C ILE A 171 -20.32 -0.39 -6.22
N LEU A 172 -20.29 0.45 -7.25
CA LEU A 172 -20.94 1.77 -7.26
C LEU A 172 -22.36 1.64 -7.82
N GLU A 173 -23.36 1.94 -7.00
CA GLU A 173 -24.77 1.89 -7.36
C GLU A 173 -25.35 3.30 -7.44
N TYR A 174 -26.00 3.66 -8.55
CA TYR A 174 -26.69 4.95 -8.66
C TYR A 174 -27.90 4.99 -7.72
N ALA A 175 -27.93 6.00 -6.83
CA ALA A 175 -28.96 6.20 -5.82
C ALA A 175 -29.75 7.52 -6.02
N GLY A 176 -29.51 8.22 -7.12
CA GLY A 176 -30.18 9.47 -7.45
C GLY A 176 -31.56 9.30 -8.10
N ARG A 177 -32.16 10.43 -8.49
CA ARG A 177 -33.53 10.47 -9.05
C ARG A 177 -33.59 10.14 -10.56
N GLY A 178 -32.51 10.43 -11.30
CA GLY A 178 -32.38 10.17 -12.73
C GLY A 178 -33.41 10.87 -13.62
N LYS A 179 -33.96 12.03 -13.22
CA LYS A 179 -35.07 12.68 -13.96
C LYS A 179 -34.61 13.72 -14.97
N SER A 180 -33.39 14.23 -14.82
CA SER A 180 -32.84 15.32 -15.61
C SER A 180 -31.34 15.17 -15.80
N ILE A 181 -30.78 15.93 -16.76
CA ILE A 181 -29.34 15.91 -17.09
C ILE A 181 -28.42 16.38 -15.95
N ILE A 182 -28.98 16.94 -14.87
CA ILE A 182 -28.23 17.35 -13.68
C ILE A 182 -28.30 16.32 -12.54
N ASP A 183 -29.15 15.29 -12.66
CA ASP A 183 -29.27 14.22 -11.67
C ASP A 183 -28.16 13.18 -11.88
N VAL A 184 -26.90 13.62 -11.79
CA VAL A 184 -25.72 12.79 -12.04
C VAL A 184 -25.20 12.22 -10.73
N GLY A 185 -24.98 10.90 -10.72
CA GLY A 185 -24.21 10.24 -9.68
C GLY A 185 -22.72 10.46 -9.93
N LEU A 186 -22.00 11.06 -8.99
CA LEU A 186 -20.55 11.24 -9.08
C LEU A 186 -19.85 10.42 -8.00
N ALA A 187 -18.87 9.64 -8.44
CA ALA A 187 -17.84 9.07 -7.58
C ALA A 187 -16.48 9.62 -8.05
N GLN A 188 -15.75 10.30 -7.16
CA GLN A 188 -14.39 10.79 -7.42
C GLN A 188 -13.38 10.24 -6.42
N ALA A 189 -12.30 9.62 -6.92
CA ALA A 189 -11.27 9.01 -6.10
C ALA A 189 -10.59 10.02 -5.14
N LYS A 190 -10.05 9.52 -4.03
CA LYS A 190 -9.36 10.33 -3.00
C LYS A 190 -7.97 10.77 -3.42
N TYR A 191 -7.27 9.91 -4.15
CA TYR A 191 -5.92 10.14 -4.62
C TYR A 191 -5.90 10.36 -6.13
N PRO A 192 -5.08 11.30 -6.64
CA PRO A 192 -4.90 11.48 -8.07
C PRO A 192 -4.15 10.29 -8.67
N LEU A 193 -4.29 10.07 -9.98
CA LEU A 193 -3.35 9.20 -10.69
C LEU A 193 -1.95 9.79 -10.64
N ASP A 194 -0.96 8.92 -10.51
CA ASP A 194 0.47 9.25 -10.55
C ASP A 194 1.24 8.18 -11.33
N THR A 195 2.56 8.25 -11.38
CA THR A 195 3.37 7.27 -12.13
C THR A 195 3.29 5.85 -11.58
N THR A 196 2.92 5.69 -10.30
CA THR A 196 2.75 4.40 -9.62
C THR A 196 1.31 3.86 -9.71
N HIS A 197 0.32 4.75 -9.82
CA HIS A 197 -1.09 4.45 -9.99
C HIS A 197 -1.59 5.18 -11.24
N HIS A 198 -1.20 4.70 -12.42
CA HIS A 198 -1.46 5.35 -13.71
C HIS A 198 -2.62 4.72 -14.50
N TYR A 199 -3.27 3.69 -13.94
CA TYR A 199 -4.31 2.91 -14.60
C TYR A 199 -5.43 2.57 -13.62
N PHE A 200 -6.66 2.67 -14.10
CA PHE A 200 -7.85 2.15 -13.45
C PHE A 200 -8.89 1.79 -14.52
N GLU A 201 -9.74 0.84 -14.20
CA GLU A 201 -10.82 0.38 -15.07
C GLU A 201 -12.11 0.26 -14.27
N ILE A 202 -13.23 0.23 -14.98
CA ILE A 202 -14.54 -0.08 -14.40
C ILE A 202 -15.20 -1.17 -15.24
N GLU A 203 -15.88 -2.10 -14.59
CA GLU A 203 -16.75 -3.08 -15.21
C GLU A 203 -18.21 -2.59 -15.10
N ILE A 204 -18.96 -2.61 -16.20
CA ILE A 204 -20.37 -2.22 -16.17
C ILE A 204 -21.20 -3.43 -15.72
N MET A 205 -21.54 -3.49 -14.44
CA MET A 205 -22.37 -4.59 -13.89
C MET A 205 -23.83 -4.53 -14.37
N ASP A 206 -24.39 -3.32 -14.43
CA ASP A 206 -25.73 -3.03 -14.94
C ASP A 206 -25.70 -1.65 -15.63
N PRO A 207 -25.98 -1.57 -16.95
CA PRO A 207 -26.01 -0.29 -17.66
C PRO A 207 -27.23 0.58 -17.31
N GLY A 208 -28.23 0.06 -16.61
CA GLY A 208 -29.50 0.74 -16.40
C GLY A 208 -30.26 0.96 -17.71
N GLU A 209 -31.19 1.91 -17.73
CA GLU A 209 -32.09 2.13 -18.88
C GLU A 209 -31.37 2.71 -20.11
N ASN A 210 -30.39 3.60 -19.89
CA ASN A 210 -29.75 4.37 -20.96
C ASN A 210 -28.21 4.26 -21.03
N CYS A 211 -27.57 3.56 -20.09
CA CYS A 211 -26.11 3.44 -20.01
C CYS A 211 -25.34 4.77 -19.92
N TYR A 212 -25.92 5.79 -19.29
CA TYR A 212 -25.24 7.07 -19.02
C TYR A 212 -24.16 6.93 -17.93
N ILE A 213 -23.10 6.21 -18.27
CA ILE A 213 -21.95 5.90 -17.43
C ILE A 213 -20.74 6.52 -18.10
N ALA A 214 -19.94 7.27 -17.35
CA ALA A 214 -18.74 7.91 -17.86
C ALA A 214 -17.55 7.62 -16.94
N ILE A 215 -16.40 7.35 -17.56
CA ILE A 215 -15.11 7.14 -16.88
C ILE A 215 -14.13 8.20 -17.34
N GLY A 216 -13.39 8.79 -16.41
CA GLY A 216 -12.46 9.85 -16.76
C GLY A 216 -11.70 10.47 -15.60
N LEU A 217 -11.00 11.56 -15.92
CA LEU A 217 -10.20 12.34 -14.98
C LEU A 217 -10.84 13.71 -14.78
N ALA A 218 -10.82 14.18 -13.53
CA ALA A 218 -11.35 15.49 -13.18
C ALA A 218 -10.56 16.12 -12.03
N ARG A 219 -10.51 17.45 -11.98
CA ARG A 219 -9.96 18.18 -10.83
C ARG A 219 -10.71 17.87 -9.54
N LYS A 220 -10.02 17.98 -8.40
CA LYS A 220 -10.56 17.70 -7.05
C LYS A 220 -11.87 18.43 -6.74
N ASP A 221 -12.07 19.61 -7.33
CA ASP A 221 -13.22 20.50 -7.12
C ASP A 221 -14.33 20.36 -8.20
N TYR A 222 -14.33 19.28 -8.99
CA TYR A 222 -15.28 19.08 -10.09
C TYR A 222 -16.77 19.18 -9.65
N PRO A 223 -17.68 19.79 -10.41
CA PRO A 223 -19.10 19.86 -10.03
C PRO A 223 -19.73 18.47 -9.88
N LYS A 224 -20.38 18.22 -8.73
CA LYS A 224 -20.95 16.90 -8.40
C LYS A 224 -22.16 16.48 -9.22
N TYR A 225 -22.86 17.44 -9.83
CA TYR A 225 -24.10 17.27 -10.59
C TYR A 225 -23.86 17.24 -12.12
N ARG A 226 -22.65 16.85 -12.55
CA ARG A 226 -22.22 16.83 -13.95
C ARG A 226 -21.38 15.58 -14.20
N HIS A 227 -21.54 14.95 -15.37
CA HIS A 227 -20.62 13.90 -15.79
C HIS A 227 -19.22 14.47 -16.00
N PRO A 228 -18.15 13.70 -15.73
CA PRO A 228 -16.80 14.10 -16.10
C PRO A 228 -16.71 14.31 -17.62
N GLY A 229 -15.83 15.21 -18.05
CA GLY A 229 -15.70 15.63 -19.46
C GLY A 229 -16.58 16.79 -19.87
N TRP A 230 -17.69 17.09 -19.17
CA TRP A 230 -18.60 18.19 -19.54
C TRP A 230 -18.16 19.59 -19.10
N ASN A 231 -17.32 19.68 -18.07
CA ASN A 231 -16.85 20.94 -17.49
C ASN A 231 -15.31 21.03 -17.51
N LYS A 232 -14.79 22.25 -17.70
CA LYS A 232 -13.33 22.52 -17.78
C LYS A 232 -12.54 21.85 -16.65
N GLY A 233 -11.35 21.35 -16.98
CA GLY A 233 -10.51 20.62 -16.03
C GLY A 233 -10.92 19.16 -15.84
N SER A 234 -11.64 18.59 -16.81
CA SER A 234 -11.96 17.16 -16.86
C SER A 234 -11.94 16.62 -18.29
N ILE A 235 -11.73 15.31 -18.40
CA ILE A 235 -11.82 14.53 -19.64
C ILE A 235 -12.48 13.20 -19.31
N ALA A 236 -13.39 12.72 -20.14
CA ALA A 236 -14.03 11.43 -19.92
C ALA A 236 -14.50 10.77 -21.21
N TYR A 237 -14.48 9.44 -21.19
CA TYR A 237 -15.16 8.60 -22.15
C TYR A 237 -16.56 8.26 -21.63
N HIS A 238 -17.57 8.35 -22.50
CA HIS A 238 -18.99 8.13 -22.19
C HIS A 238 -19.46 6.84 -22.87
N ALA A 239 -19.94 5.89 -22.06
CA ALA A 239 -20.26 4.52 -22.47
C ALA A 239 -21.50 4.44 -23.39
N ASP A 240 -22.45 5.36 -23.23
CA ASP A 240 -23.73 5.38 -23.95
C ASP A 240 -23.58 5.71 -25.44
N ASP A 241 -22.64 6.59 -25.78
CA ASP A 241 -22.46 7.09 -27.14
C ASP A 241 -21.07 6.84 -27.74
N GLY A 242 -20.12 6.37 -26.93
CA GLY A 242 -18.75 6.05 -27.35
C GLY A 242 -17.88 7.28 -27.61
N LYS A 243 -18.30 8.46 -27.14
CA LYS A 243 -17.56 9.70 -27.35
C LYS A 243 -16.62 10.03 -26.20
N ILE A 244 -15.63 10.87 -26.50
CA ILE A 244 -14.78 11.51 -25.51
C ILE A 244 -15.16 12.98 -25.37
N PHE A 245 -15.26 13.44 -24.14
CA PHE A 245 -15.63 14.82 -23.79
C PHE A 245 -14.46 15.47 -23.07
N VAL A 246 -14.04 16.66 -23.52
CA VAL A 246 -12.87 17.39 -22.99
C VAL A 246 -13.30 18.77 -22.49
N GLY A 247 -13.73 18.81 -21.23
CA GLY A 247 -14.17 20.01 -20.54
C GLY A 247 -15.31 20.79 -21.19
N SER A 248 -16.15 20.11 -21.97
CA SER A 248 -17.18 20.67 -22.85
C SER A 248 -18.38 19.71 -22.94
N GLY A 249 -19.59 20.25 -23.10
CA GLY A 249 -20.81 19.45 -23.34
C GLY A 249 -20.94 18.88 -24.75
N VAL A 250 -19.93 19.10 -25.61
CA VAL A 250 -19.83 18.53 -26.96
C VAL A 250 -18.68 17.52 -26.95
N GLY A 251 -18.99 16.28 -27.33
CA GLY A 251 -18.05 15.17 -27.38
C GLY A 251 -17.70 14.78 -28.81
N ASP A 252 -16.51 14.23 -28.99
CA ASP A 252 -15.99 13.75 -30.27
C ASP A 252 -16.04 12.21 -30.33
N PRO A 253 -16.26 11.58 -31.50
CA PRO A 253 -16.18 10.14 -31.64
C PRO A 253 -14.82 9.60 -31.18
N PHE A 254 -14.80 8.56 -30.34
CA PHE A 254 -13.57 8.03 -29.77
C PHE A 254 -13.50 6.49 -29.81
N GLY A 255 -14.54 5.82 -29.34
CA GLY A 255 -14.58 4.37 -29.21
C GLY A 255 -15.96 3.78 -29.51
N PRO A 256 -16.11 2.46 -29.33
CA PRO A 256 -17.43 1.81 -29.41
C PRO A 256 -18.34 2.31 -28.28
N ARG A 257 -19.61 1.91 -28.30
CA ARG A 257 -20.47 2.00 -27.10
C ARG A 257 -20.21 0.80 -26.20
N CYS A 258 -20.33 0.98 -24.89
CA CYS A 258 -20.21 -0.12 -23.94
C CYS A 258 -21.58 -0.69 -23.57
N HIS A 259 -21.56 -1.94 -23.13
CA HIS A 259 -22.72 -2.65 -22.59
C HIS A 259 -22.27 -3.30 -21.27
N LYS A 260 -23.14 -4.12 -20.67
CA LYS A 260 -22.76 -4.92 -19.51
C LYS A 260 -21.49 -5.76 -19.79
N GLY A 261 -20.52 -5.70 -18.89
CA GLY A 261 -19.23 -6.39 -18.94
C GLY A 261 -18.03 -5.45 -19.04
#